data_AF-A0A140DU56-F1
#
_entry.id   AF-A0A140DU56-F1
#
_cell.length_a   1.000
_cell.length_b   1.000
_cell.length_c   1.000
_cell.angle_alpha   90.00
_cell.angle_beta   90.00
_cell.angle_gamma   90.00
#
_symmetry.space_group_name_H-M   'P 1'
#
loop_
_entity.id
_entity.type
_entity.pdbx_description
1 polymer ?
#
loop_
_entity_poly.entity_id
_entity_poly.type
_entity_poly.pdbx_seq_one_letter_code
_entity_poly.pdbx_strand_id
1 'polypeptide(L)'
;MSDKIVVDEQKSLLDGQIDSVEEIKEHLIKAMSVLDLVVSSLEKKEAAIKDDDIASELNAIVSVYDNLDTAFGEANAVGRFLKDQQTVDTDNE
;
A
#
# COMPACT_ATOMS: atom_id res chain seq x y z
N MET A 1 17.60 12.25 -33.07
CA MET A 1 16.82 11.00 -33.21
C MET A 1 17.02 10.08 -32.00
N SER A 2 18.23 10.03 -31.41
CA SER A 2 18.51 9.30 -30.17
C SER A 2 17.73 9.82 -28.96
N ASP A 3 17.63 11.14 -28.79
CA ASP A 3 17.10 11.74 -27.55
C ASP A 3 15.60 11.46 -27.34
N LYS A 4 14.81 11.45 -28.42
CA LYS A 4 13.37 11.14 -28.36
C LYS A 4 13.10 9.69 -27.91
N ILE A 5 13.92 8.74 -28.39
CA ILE A 5 13.77 7.33 -28.01
C ILE A 5 14.06 7.15 -26.52
N VAL A 6 15.05 7.87 -25.98
CA VAL A 6 15.40 7.82 -24.55
C VAL A 6 14.28 8.39 -23.68
N VAL A 7 13.66 9.50 -24.11
CA VAL A 7 12.53 10.11 -23.38
C VAL A 7 11.29 9.21 -23.38
N ASP A 8 10.94 8.63 -24.53
CA ASP A 8 9.82 7.68 -24.65
C ASP A 8 10.02 6.45 -23.73
N GLU A 9 11.25 5.94 -23.63
CA GLU A 9 11.58 4.79 -22.77
C GLU A 9 11.54 5.14 -21.27
N GLN A 10 12.02 6.33 -20.89
CA GLN A 10 11.92 6.84 -19.51
C GLN A 10 10.48 7.02 -19.07
N LYS A 11 9.62 7.55 -19.94
CA LYS A 11 8.18 7.70 -19.67
C LYS A 11 7.49 6.36 -19.46
N SER A 12 7.77 5.38 -20.30
CA SER A 12 7.24 4.01 -20.16
C SER A 12 7.67 3.36 -18.83
N LEU A 13 8.92 3.54 -18.43
CA LEU A 13 9.41 3.05 -17.13
C LEU A 13 8.70 3.74 -15.96
N LEU A 14 8.50 5.06 -16.04
CA LEU A 14 7.80 5.83 -15.02
C LEU A 14 6.33 5.41 -14.89
N ASP A 15 5.64 5.21 -16.01
CA ASP A 15 4.26 4.71 -16.04
C ASP A 15 4.16 3.34 -15.35
N GLY A 16 5.08 2.42 -15.68
CA GLY A 16 5.12 1.10 -15.03
C GLY A 16 5.40 1.15 -13.53
N GLN A 17 6.19 2.13 -13.07
CA GLN A 17 6.41 2.37 -11.63
C GLN A 17 5.15 2.90 -10.94
N ILE A 18 4.43 3.82 -11.59
CA ILE A 18 3.16 4.36 -11.06
C ILE A 18 2.13 3.22 -10.93
N ASP A 19 1.97 2.40 -11.95
CA ASP A 19 1.06 1.26 -11.95
C ASP A 19 1.40 0.27 -10.82
N SER A 20 2.68 -0.04 -10.66
CA SER A 20 3.17 -0.92 -9.58
C SER A 20 2.83 -0.36 -8.19
N VAL A 21 2.94 0.95 -7.99
CA VAL A 21 2.61 1.60 -6.71
C VAL A 21 1.11 1.55 -6.44
N GLU A 22 0.27 1.76 -7.46
CA GLU A 22 -1.18 1.61 -7.29
C GLU A 22 -1.57 0.16 -6.98
N GLU A 23 -0.94 -0.83 -7.62
CA GLU A 23 -1.14 -2.25 -7.29
C GLU A 23 -0.73 -2.57 -5.84
N ILE A 24 0.41 -2.04 -5.37
CA ILE A 24 0.84 -2.20 -3.96
C ILE A 24 -0.21 -1.61 -3.01
N LYS A 25 -0.72 -0.42 -3.30
CA LYS A 25 -1.77 0.22 -2.49
C LYS A 25 -3.03 -0.61 -2.44
N GLU A 26 -3.47 -1.18 -3.57
CA GLU A 26 -4.62 -2.09 -3.58
C GLU A 26 -4.39 -3.33 -2.73
N HIS A 27 -3.19 -3.92 -2.78
CA HIS A 27 -2.86 -5.08 -1.95
C HIS A 27 -2.82 -4.75 -0.46
N LEU A 28 -2.32 -3.57 -0.08
CA LEU A 28 -2.36 -3.10 1.31
C LEU A 28 -3.80 -2.94 1.81
N ILE A 29 -4.69 -2.35 1.00
CA ILE A 29 -6.12 -2.23 1.33
C ILE A 29 -6.75 -3.62 1.51
N LYS A 30 -6.48 -4.56 0.60
CA LYS A 30 -6.99 -5.94 0.70
C LYS A 30 -6.47 -6.64 1.97
N ALA A 31 -5.19 -6.46 2.32
CA ALA A 31 -4.61 -7.02 3.52
C ALA A 31 -5.29 -6.49 4.79
N MET A 32 -5.54 -5.17 4.87
CA MET A 32 -6.29 -4.56 5.97
C MET A 32 -7.72 -5.12 6.07
N SER A 33 -8.42 -5.27 4.95
CA SER A 33 -9.77 -5.86 4.94
C SER A 33 -9.80 -7.32 5.40
N VAL A 34 -8.79 -8.13 5.06
CA VAL A 34 -8.69 -9.50 5.57
C VAL A 34 -8.41 -9.48 7.07
N LEU A 35 -7.57 -8.57 7.53
CA LEU A 35 -7.25 -8.41 8.95
C LEU A 35 -8.51 -8.01 9.75
N ASP A 36 -9.39 -7.16 9.19
CA ASP A 36 -10.65 -6.75 9.83
C ASP A 36 -11.56 -7.97 10.09
N LEU A 37 -11.60 -8.90 9.13
CA LEU A 37 -12.36 -10.14 9.26
C LEU A 37 -11.77 -11.07 10.33
N VAL A 38 -10.44 -11.13 10.42
CA VAL A 38 -9.74 -11.92 11.45
C VAL A 38 -10.01 -11.34 12.84
N VAL A 39 -9.85 -10.03 13.03
CA VAL A 39 -10.17 -9.34 14.28
C VAL A 39 -11.61 -9.61 14.69
N SER A 40 -12.56 -9.39 13.78
CA SER A 40 -14.00 -9.62 14.04
C SER A 40 -14.31 -11.07 14.45
N SER A 41 -13.55 -12.04 13.94
CA SER A 41 -13.69 -13.46 14.30
C SER A 41 -13.10 -13.75 15.68
N LEU A 42 -11.93 -13.20 15.97
CA LEU A 42 -11.23 -13.35 17.25
C LEU A 42 -12.00 -12.68 18.39
N GLU A 43 -12.53 -11.47 18.20
CA GLU A 43 -13.35 -10.77 19.18
C GLU A 43 -14.61 -11.56 19.56
N LYS A 44 -15.29 -12.17 18.57
CA LYS A 44 -16.43 -13.05 18.85
C LYS A 44 -16.05 -14.26 19.67
N LYS A 45 -14.86 -14.83 19.42
CA LYS A 45 -14.36 -15.98 20.16
C LYS A 45 -13.94 -15.57 21.58
N GLU A 46 -13.20 -14.48 21.73
CA GLU A 46 -12.82 -13.88 23.02
C GLU A 46 -14.04 -13.65 23.89
N ALA A 47 -15.09 -13.02 23.35
CA ALA A 47 -16.32 -12.76 24.09
C ALA A 47 -17.04 -14.03 24.56
N ALA A 48 -16.88 -15.14 23.83
CA ALA A 48 -17.53 -16.42 24.13
C ALA A 48 -16.78 -17.24 25.19
N ILE A 49 -15.44 -17.24 25.16
CA ILE A 49 -14.63 -18.13 26.00
C ILE A 49 -13.68 -17.44 26.98
N LYS A 50 -13.46 -16.12 26.82
CA LYS A 50 -12.56 -15.28 27.63
C LYS A 50 -11.17 -15.89 27.78
N ASP A 51 -10.51 -16.05 26.64
CA ASP A 51 -9.21 -16.68 26.53
C ASP A 51 -8.12 -15.61 26.41
N ASP A 52 -7.18 -15.60 27.36
CA ASP A 52 -6.09 -14.64 27.43
C ASP A 52 -5.15 -14.70 26.21
N ASP A 53 -5.01 -15.87 25.56
CA ASP A 53 -4.20 -16.01 24.34
C ASP A 53 -4.87 -15.23 23.20
N ILE A 54 -6.21 -15.25 23.10
CA ILE A 54 -6.94 -14.48 22.09
C ILE A 54 -6.79 -12.98 22.31
N ALA A 55 -6.84 -12.52 23.57
CA ALA A 55 -6.60 -11.12 23.89
C ALA A 55 -5.19 -10.67 23.49
N SER A 56 -4.19 -11.54 23.68
CA SER A 56 -2.81 -11.28 23.23
C SER A 56 -2.71 -11.17 21.71
N GLU A 57 -3.35 -12.08 20.97
CA GLU A 57 -3.38 -12.05 19.49
C GLU A 57 -4.06 -10.77 18.96
N LEU A 58 -5.18 -10.36 19.56
CA LEU A 58 -5.87 -9.12 19.20
C LEU A 58 -4.96 -7.88 19.38
N ASN A 59 -4.18 -7.83 20.47
CA ASN A 59 -3.21 -6.76 20.69
C ASN A 59 -2.06 -6.79 19.69
N ALA A 60 -1.57 -7.98 19.31
CA ALA A 60 -0.52 -8.12 18.30
C ALA A 60 -0.98 -7.61 16.93
N ILE A 61 -2.25 -7.85 16.58
CA ILE A 61 -2.85 -7.39 15.33
C ILE A 61 -2.87 -5.86 15.21
N VAL A 62 -3.02 -5.12 16.32
CA VAL A 62 -2.94 -3.64 16.30
C VAL A 62 -1.61 -3.16 15.70
N SER A 63 -0.50 -3.81 16.07
CA SER A 63 0.82 -3.46 15.52
C SER A 63 0.91 -3.76 14.02
N VAL A 64 0.21 -4.79 13.56
CA VAL A 64 0.15 -5.14 12.13
C VAL A 64 -0.64 -4.08 11.36
N TYR A 65 -1.76 -3.57 11.90
CA TYR A 65 -2.49 -2.44 11.30
C TYR A 65 -1.62 -1.21 11.16
N ASP A 66 -0.92 -0.81 12.23
CA ASP A 66 -0.07 0.39 12.22
C ASP A 66 1.02 0.29 11.14
N ASN A 67 1.61 -0.91 10.97
CA ASN A 67 2.59 -1.16 9.92
C ASN A 67 1.98 -1.08 8.51
N LEU A 68 0.78 -1.64 8.32
CA LEU A 68 0.08 -1.59 7.02
C LEU A 68 -0.33 -0.15 6.67
N ASP A 69 -0.80 0.63 7.64
CA ASP A 69 -1.18 2.03 7.45
C ASP A 69 0.03 2.89 7.11
N THR A 70 1.14 2.68 7.82
CA THR A 70 2.43 3.32 7.51
C THR A 70 2.86 3.00 6.09
N ALA A 71 2.86 1.73 5.69
CA ALA A 71 3.22 1.29 4.34
C ALA A 71 2.31 1.92 3.27
N PHE A 72 1.01 2.07 3.55
CA PHE A 72 0.07 2.72 2.64
C PHE A 72 0.36 4.23 2.51
N GLY A 73 0.70 4.89 3.62
CA GLY A 73 1.15 6.28 3.63
C GLY A 73 2.41 6.49 2.78
N GLU A 74 3.40 5.61 2.93
CA GLU A 74 4.65 5.61 2.15
C GLU A 74 4.39 5.38 0.66
N ALA A 75 3.58 4.37 0.31
CA ALA A 75 3.21 4.10 -1.08
C ALA A 75 2.50 5.30 -1.72
N ASN A 76 1.64 6.00 -0.98
CA ASN A 76 1.01 7.24 -1.47
C ASN A 76 2.01 8.38 -1.67
N ALA A 77 3.03 8.49 -0.82
CA ALA A 77 4.06 9.51 -0.98
C ALA A 77 4.90 9.24 -2.24
N VAL A 78 5.29 7.98 -2.46
CA VAL A 78 6.01 7.55 -3.67
C VAL A 78 5.14 7.78 -4.92
N GLY A 79 3.88 7.37 -4.90
CA GLY A 79 2.98 7.55 -6.05
C GLY A 79 2.76 9.01 -6.41
N ARG A 80 2.73 9.92 -5.43
CA ARG A 80 2.71 11.37 -5.68
C ARG A 80 4.01 11.86 -6.30
N PHE A 81 5.14 11.48 -5.73
CA PHE A 81 6.46 11.86 -6.26
C PHE A 81 6.63 11.43 -7.73
N LEU A 82 6.26 10.21 -8.09
CA LEU A 82 6.35 9.71 -9.46
C LEU A 82 5.43 10.48 -10.42
N LYS A 83 4.20 10.80 -10.00
CA LYS A 83 3.28 11.62 -10.79
C LYS A 83 3.80 13.04 -11.00
N ASP A 84 4.39 13.63 -9.97
CA ASP A 84 5.00 14.96 -10.07
C ASP A 84 6.16 14.97 -11.09
N GLN A 85 7.02 13.93 -11.09
CA GLN A 85 8.06 13.76 -12.10
C GLN A 85 7.50 13.65 -13.53
N GLN A 86 6.41 12.88 -13.70
CA GLN A 86 5.78 12.70 -15.01
C GLN A 86 5.26 14.02 -15.60
N THR A 87 4.71 14.89 -14.76
CA THR A 87 4.28 16.24 -15.16
C THR A 87 5.45 17.14 -15.57
N VAL A 88 6.56 17.12 -14.82
CA VAL A 88 7.75 17.93 -15.14
C VAL A 88 8.38 17.52 -16.48
N ASP A 89 8.39 16.22 -16.80
CA ASP A 89 8.88 15.74 -18.08
C ASP A 89 7.96 16.16 -19.24
N THR A 90 6.65 16.23 -19.01
CA THR A 90 5.68 16.64 -20.05
C THR A 90 5.72 18.15 -20.35
N ASP A 91 6.09 18.99 -19.37
CA ASP A 91 6.21 20.44 -19.53
C ASP A 91 7.53 20.89 -20.18
N ASN A 92 8.52 19.99 -20.28
CA ASN A 92 9.86 20.28 -20.84
C ASN A 92 10.08 19.74 -22.28
N GLU A 93 9.06 19.12 -22.89
CA GLU A 93 9.03 18.68 -24.31
C GLU A 93 8.52 19.78 -25.27
#